data_AF-A0A133VRK6-F1
#
_entry.id   AF-A0A133VRK6-F1
#
_cell.length_a   1.000
_cell.length_b   1.000
_cell.length_c   1.000
_cell.angle_alpha   90.00
_cell.angle_beta   90.00
_cell.angle_gamma   90.00
#
_symmetry.space_group_name_H-M   'P 1'
#
loop_
_entity.id
_entity.type
_entity.pdbx_description
1 polymer ?
#
loop_
_entity_poly.entity_id
_entity_poly.type
_entity_poly.pdbx_seq_one_letter_code
_entity_poly.pdbx_strand_id
1 'polypeptide(L)'
;MKANVYSLDGEKGSEVELPSIFEEKYRPDVIRRAVLSAQSARIQPWSSNPQAGKRTTAETWGKGSGVARVRRIKGRRYRAAGRGAFAPFTTGGRRAHPPKAEQDRTEKINKKERHLAIRSAIAATIDKNLVT
;
A
#
# COMPACT_ATOMS: atom_id res chain seq x y z
N MET A 1 -34.21 -18.21 -7.27
CA MET A 1 -33.92 -17.95 -8.71
C MET A 1 -33.36 -19.23 -9.34
N LYS A 2 -33.58 -19.51 -10.63
CA LYS A 2 -33.08 -20.75 -11.30
C LYS A 2 -32.01 -20.42 -12.33
N ALA A 3 -30.99 -21.28 -12.44
CA ALA A 3 -29.89 -21.15 -13.39
C ALA A 3 -29.68 -22.46 -14.17
N ASN A 4 -29.36 -22.34 -15.46
CA ASN A 4 -29.05 -23.49 -16.30
C ASN A 4 -27.60 -23.92 -16.10
N VAL A 5 -27.37 -25.23 -15.95
CA VAL A 5 -26.05 -25.84 -15.96
C VAL A 5 -25.71 -26.23 -17.39
N TYR A 6 -24.54 -25.82 -17.86
CA TYR A 6 -24.08 -26.14 -19.22
C TYR A 6 -23.09 -27.29 -19.20
N SER A 7 -23.18 -28.18 -20.21
CA SER A 7 -22.16 -29.21 -20.48
C SER A 7 -20.88 -28.59 -21.04
N LEU A 8 -19.79 -29.35 -21.08
CA LEU A 8 -18.53 -28.94 -21.73
C LEU A 8 -18.73 -28.54 -23.20
N ASP A 9 -19.70 -29.18 -23.87
CA ASP A 9 -20.08 -28.91 -25.26
C ASP A 9 -20.97 -27.66 -25.42
N GLY A 10 -21.30 -26.96 -24.33
CA GLY A 10 -22.15 -25.76 -24.33
C GLY A 10 -23.65 -26.03 -24.42
N GLU A 11 -24.06 -27.30 -24.40
CA GLU A 11 -25.48 -27.69 -24.38
C GLU A 11 -26.11 -27.40 -23.01
N LYS A 12 -27.39 -26.99 -23.03
CA LYS A 12 -28.17 -26.74 -21.82
C LYS A 12 -28.54 -28.07 -21.16
N GLY A 13 -27.94 -28.32 -20.00
CA GLY A 13 -28.23 -29.48 -19.16
C GLY A 13 -29.35 -29.20 -18.16
N SER A 14 -29.14 -29.60 -16.91
CA SER A 14 -30.12 -29.46 -15.83
C SER A 14 -30.26 -28.02 -15.32
N GLU A 15 -31.43 -27.72 -14.76
CA GLU A 15 -31.71 -26.45 -14.11
C GLU A 15 -31.53 -26.59 -12.59
N VAL A 16 -30.80 -25.65 -11.96
CA VAL A 16 -30.47 -25.67 -10.53
C VAL A 16 -31.00 -24.42 -9.85
N GLU A 17 -31.53 -24.59 -8.64
CA GLU A 17 -31.96 -23.47 -7.80
C GLU A 17 -30.77 -22.77 -7.16
N LEU A 18 -30.71 -21.44 -7.32
CA LEU A 18 -29.66 -20.61 -6.75
C LEU A 18 -29.87 -20.45 -5.23
N PRO A 19 -28.80 -20.57 -4.42
CA PRO A 19 -28.84 -20.32 -2.98
C PRO A 19 -29.28 -18.88 -2.64
N SER A 20 -29.79 -18.70 -1.41
CA SER A 20 -30.24 -17.41 -0.88
C SER A 20 -29.17 -16.31 -0.83
N ILE A 21 -27.87 -16.67 -0.92
CA ILE A 21 -26.75 -15.70 -0.97
C ILE A 21 -26.88 -14.74 -2.15
N PHE A 22 -27.50 -15.20 -3.24
CA PHE A 22 -27.67 -14.43 -4.46
C PHE A 22 -28.79 -13.38 -4.38
N GLU A 23 -29.62 -13.43 -3.33
CA GLU A 23 -30.70 -12.45 -3.09
C GLU A 23 -30.26 -11.31 -2.15
N GLU A 24 -29.01 -11.35 -1.69
CA GLU A 24 -28.46 -10.34 -0.79
C GLU A 24 -28.37 -8.96 -1.45
N LYS A 25 -28.52 -7.89 -0.67
CA LYS A 25 -28.43 -6.51 -1.17
C LYS A 25 -27.02 -6.17 -1.65
N TYR A 26 -26.93 -5.57 -2.83
CA TYR A 26 -25.68 -5.00 -3.34
C TYR A 26 -25.23 -3.77 -2.52
N ARG A 27 -24.02 -3.83 -1.97
CA ARG A 27 -23.40 -2.82 -1.09
C ARG A 27 -21.95 -2.54 -1.50
N PRO A 28 -21.70 -1.64 -2.47
CA PRO A 28 -20.36 -1.35 -2.97
C PRO A 28 -19.44 -0.72 -1.92
N ASP A 29 -19.99 -0.01 -0.95
CA ASP A 29 -19.30 0.60 0.18
C ASP A 29 -18.55 -0.44 1.03
N VAL A 30 -19.26 -1.50 1.42
CA VAL A 30 -18.71 -2.57 2.27
C VAL A 30 -17.73 -3.44 1.49
N ILE A 31 -18.02 -3.70 0.20
CA ILE A 31 -17.11 -4.44 -0.69
C ILE A 31 -15.78 -3.68 -0.83
N ARG A 32 -15.83 -2.39 -1.14
CA ARG A 32 -14.62 -1.56 -1.31
C ARG A 32 -13.73 -1.59 -0.07
N ARG A 33 -14.33 -1.41 1.12
CA ARG A 33 -13.56 -1.43 2.37
C ARG A 33 -12.92 -2.79 2.64
N ALA A 34 -13.64 -3.88 2.40
CA ALA A 34 -13.10 -5.23 2.55
C ALA A 34 -11.94 -5.51 1.58
N VAL A 35 -12.03 -5.02 0.34
CA VAL A 35 -10.95 -5.17 -0.66
C VAL A 35 -9.72 -4.38 -0.25
N LEU A 36 -9.87 -3.12 0.19
CA LEU A 36 -8.75 -2.29 0.64
C LEU A 36 -8.04 -2.91 1.86
N SER A 37 -8.80 -3.42 2.83
CA SER A 37 -8.25 -4.16 3.97
C SER A 37 -7.52 -5.44 3.54
N ALA A 38 -8.07 -6.21 2.60
CA ALA A 38 -7.41 -7.42 2.10
C ALA A 38 -6.16 -7.13 1.24
N GLN A 39 -6.11 -5.99 0.56
CA GLN A 39 -4.92 -5.55 -0.18
C GLN A 39 -3.84 -5.06 0.78
N SER A 40 -4.20 -4.25 1.79
CA SER A 40 -3.26 -3.71 2.76
C SER A 40 -2.61 -4.81 3.62
N ALA A 41 -3.38 -5.85 3.97
CA ALA A 41 -2.87 -7.03 4.68
C ALA A 41 -1.82 -7.84 3.90
N ARG A 42 -1.76 -7.70 2.57
CA ARG A 42 -0.78 -8.41 1.71
C ARG A 42 0.51 -7.63 1.50
N ILE A 43 0.60 -6.38 1.96
CA ILE A 43 1.78 -5.55 1.77
C ILE A 43 2.93 -6.07 2.63
N GLN A 44 4.07 -6.36 2.01
CA GLN A 44 5.28 -6.70 2.74
C GLN A 44 5.89 -5.44 3.39
N PRO A 45 6.27 -5.49 4.68
CA PRO A 45 6.97 -4.40 5.34
C PRO A 45 8.26 -4.05 4.60
N TRP A 46 8.51 -2.75 4.38
CA TRP A 46 9.69 -2.26 3.68
C TRP A 46 10.21 -0.98 4.30
N SER A 47 11.53 -0.83 4.28
CA SER A 47 12.24 0.28 4.92
C SER A 47 13.52 0.64 4.18
N SER A 48 13.96 1.88 4.36
CA SER A 48 15.34 2.26 4.07
C SER A 48 16.27 1.82 5.21
N ASN A 49 17.57 1.68 4.93
CA ASN A 49 18.57 1.45 5.98
C ASN A 49 18.52 2.62 7.00
N PRO A 50 18.43 2.36 8.32
CA PRO A 50 18.35 3.39 9.36
C PRO A 50 19.47 4.44 9.33
N GLN A 51 20.64 4.05 8.81
CA GLN A 51 21.84 4.89 8.69
C GLN A 51 22.04 5.47 7.28
N ALA A 52 21.10 5.26 6.34
CA ALA A 52 21.18 5.83 5.00
C ALA A 52 21.28 7.37 5.04
N GLY A 53 22.29 7.91 4.35
CA GLY A 53 22.57 9.36 4.32
C GLY A 53 23.07 9.96 5.65
N LYS A 54 23.33 9.11 6.66
CA LYS A 54 23.88 9.50 7.98
C LYS A 54 25.31 9.00 8.23
N ARG A 55 25.84 8.11 7.37
CA ARG A 55 27.22 7.58 7.45
C ARG A 55 28.25 8.63 7.01
N THR A 56 28.27 9.77 7.67
CA THR A 56 29.16 10.90 7.33
C THR A 56 29.63 11.59 8.61
N THR A 57 30.87 12.06 8.63
CA THR A 57 31.47 12.85 9.73
C THR A 57 31.09 14.33 9.68
N ALA A 58 29.97 14.66 9.03
CA ALA A 58 29.63 16.03 8.67
C ALA A 58 29.21 16.90 9.87
N GLU A 59 29.80 18.10 9.95
CA GLU A 59 29.57 19.08 11.02
C GLU A 59 29.32 20.47 10.43
N THR A 60 28.73 21.35 11.25
CA THR A 60 28.43 22.73 10.85
C THR A 60 29.66 23.62 11.12
N TRP A 61 30.04 24.48 10.17
CA TRP A 61 31.22 25.36 10.29
C TRP A 61 31.01 26.60 11.19
N GLY A 62 29.79 26.82 11.70
CA GLY A 62 29.47 27.98 12.54
C GLY A 62 29.05 29.21 11.74
N LYS A 63 28.96 30.36 12.43
CA LYS A 63 28.64 31.67 11.83
C LYS A 63 29.94 32.33 11.30
N GLY A 64 29.79 33.31 10.41
CA GLY A 64 30.93 34.13 9.94
C GLY A 64 31.71 33.57 8.74
N SER A 65 31.35 32.40 8.23
CA SER A 65 32.05 31.76 7.09
C SER A 65 31.45 32.09 5.71
N GLY A 66 30.44 32.96 5.61
CA GLY A 66 29.78 33.29 4.34
C GLY A 66 29.02 32.13 3.67
N VAL A 67 28.78 31.02 4.40
CA VAL A 67 28.10 29.82 3.88
C VAL A 67 26.86 29.47 4.68
N ALA A 68 25.92 28.76 4.05
CA ALA A 68 24.75 28.21 4.73
C ALA A 68 25.13 27.25 5.88
N ARG A 69 24.31 27.22 6.94
CA ARG A 69 24.52 26.43 8.19
C ARG A 69 24.27 24.92 8.05
N VAL A 70 24.39 24.39 6.84
CA VAL A 70 24.26 22.97 6.56
C VAL A 70 25.47 22.22 7.09
N ARG A 71 25.28 20.99 7.57
CA ARG A 71 26.40 20.12 7.95
C ARG A 71 27.22 19.80 6.71
N ARG A 72 28.54 19.93 6.80
CA ARG A 72 29.48 19.69 5.69
C ARG A 72 30.46 18.59 6.03
N ILE A 73 30.79 17.76 5.05
CA ILE A 73 31.73 16.65 5.22
C ILE A 73 33.13 17.19 5.57
N LYS A 74 33.73 16.67 6.64
CA LYS A 74 35.07 17.06 7.12
C LYS A 74 36.19 16.56 6.20
N GLY A 75 37.30 17.29 6.17
CA GLY A 75 38.53 16.88 5.49
C GLY A 75 38.93 17.85 4.40
N ARG A 76 40.00 17.51 3.66
CA ARG A 76 40.60 18.35 2.61
C ARG A 76 41.12 17.44 1.49
N ARG A 77 41.33 18.01 0.30
CA ARG A 77 41.95 17.34 -0.87
C ARG A 77 41.16 16.17 -1.48
N TYR A 78 39.84 16.10 -1.28
CA TYR A 78 38.96 15.20 -2.03
C TYR A 78 37.63 15.89 -2.39
N ARG A 79 36.99 15.47 -3.48
CA ARG A 79 35.85 16.20 -4.11
C ARG A 79 34.61 16.33 -3.23
N ALA A 80 34.43 15.42 -2.28
CA ALA A 80 33.31 15.45 -1.34
C ALA A 80 33.57 16.30 -0.08
N ALA A 81 34.83 16.68 0.19
CA ALA A 81 35.17 17.53 1.31
C ALA A 81 34.46 18.89 1.20
N GLY A 82 33.83 19.34 2.28
CA GLY A 82 33.10 20.61 2.30
C GLY A 82 31.72 20.58 1.62
N ARG A 83 31.28 19.47 1.01
CA ARG A 83 29.90 19.35 0.50
C ARG A 83 28.90 19.24 1.64
N GLY A 84 27.71 19.80 1.44
CA GLY A 84 26.59 19.63 2.36
C GLY A 84 26.13 18.17 2.41
N ALA A 85 25.86 17.66 3.61
CA ALA A 85 25.43 16.30 3.86
C ALA A 85 24.44 16.26 5.04
N PHE A 86 23.94 15.05 5.36
CA PHE A 86 23.07 14.77 6.50
C PHE A 86 21.67 15.42 6.48
N ALA A 87 21.39 16.33 5.55
CA ALA A 87 20.12 17.03 5.43
C ALA A 87 19.29 16.51 4.24
N PRO A 88 17.94 16.60 4.29
CA PRO A 88 17.08 16.06 3.24
C PRO A 88 17.19 16.77 1.89
N PHE A 89 17.54 18.05 1.90
CA PHE A 89 17.76 18.83 0.67
C PHE A 89 19.18 18.71 0.12
N THR A 90 20.07 17.97 0.78
CA THR A 90 21.45 17.74 0.30
C THR A 90 21.53 16.45 -0.50
N THR A 91 22.29 16.47 -1.60
CA THR A 91 22.57 15.27 -2.40
C THR A 91 23.29 14.23 -1.54
N GLY A 92 22.73 13.02 -1.44
CA GLY A 92 23.29 11.94 -0.61
C GLY A 92 23.04 12.10 0.90
N GLY A 93 22.27 13.10 1.33
CA GLY A 93 21.85 13.26 2.72
C GLY A 93 20.70 12.32 3.11
N ARG A 94 20.34 12.31 4.40
CA ARG A 94 19.24 11.49 4.91
C ARG A 94 17.89 12.01 4.39
N ARG A 95 16.96 11.12 4.03
CA ARG A 95 15.57 11.51 3.75
C ARG A 95 14.87 11.98 5.04
N ALA A 96 14.00 12.98 4.92
CA ALA A 96 13.07 13.35 6.00
C ALA A 96 11.95 12.31 6.06
N HIS A 97 11.72 11.73 7.25
CA HIS A 97 10.70 10.70 7.49
C HIS A 97 10.75 9.54 6.48
N PRO A 98 11.85 8.77 6.44
CA PRO A 98 11.90 7.59 5.60
C PRO A 98 10.85 6.56 6.05
N PRO A 99 10.37 5.71 5.14
CA PRO A 99 9.48 4.61 5.46
C PRO A 99 10.17 3.69 6.46
N LYS A 100 9.44 3.33 7.52
CA LYS A 100 9.91 2.44 8.58
C LYS A 100 9.28 1.07 8.40
N ALA A 101 10.07 0.02 8.58
CA ALA A 101 9.58 -1.36 8.55
C ALA A 101 8.59 -1.62 9.70
N GLU A 102 8.75 -0.91 10.81
CA GLU A 102 7.90 -0.98 12.01
C GLU A 102 6.49 -0.40 11.78
N GLN A 103 6.26 0.31 10.68
CA GLN A 103 4.96 0.92 10.42
C GLN A 103 3.94 -0.17 10.07
N ASP A 104 2.92 -0.33 10.90
CA ASP A 104 1.76 -1.15 10.57
C ASP A 104 0.95 -0.46 9.46
N ARG A 105 0.79 -1.18 8.35
CA ARG A 105 0.01 -0.75 7.18
C ARG A 105 -1.25 -1.58 6.99
N THR A 106 -1.50 -2.53 7.89
CA THR A 106 -2.67 -3.40 7.80
C THR A 106 -3.90 -2.64 8.28
N GLU A 107 -4.99 -2.72 7.51
CA GLU A 107 -6.28 -2.19 7.93
C GLU A 107 -7.11 -3.33 8.53
N LYS A 108 -7.53 -3.17 9.79
CA LYS A 108 -8.37 -4.15 10.47
C LYS A 108 -9.83 -4.03 10.01
N ILE A 109 -10.47 -5.17 9.79
CA ILE A 109 -11.88 -5.27 9.44
C ILE A 109 -12.62 -6.25 10.36
N ASN A 110 -13.87 -5.94 10.66
CA ASN A 110 -14.73 -6.82 11.45
C ASN A 110 -15.06 -8.10 10.66
N LYS A 111 -15.09 -9.26 11.35
CA LYS A 111 -15.45 -10.55 10.73
C LYS A 111 -16.83 -10.52 10.07
N LYS A 112 -17.82 -9.91 10.73
CA LYS A 112 -19.19 -9.76 10.20
C LYS A 112 -19.24 -8.93 8.92
N GLU A 113 -18.49 -7.83 8.91
CA GLU A 113 -18.39 -6.94 7.75
C GLU A 113 -17.70 -7.63 6.57
N ARG A 114 -16.63 -8.38 6.83
CA ARG A 114 -15.96 -9.19 5.81
C ARG A 114 -16.89 -10.23 5.20
N HIS A 115 -17.68 -10.93 6.02
CA HIS A 115 -18.64 -11.92 5.52
C HIS A 115 -19.77 -11.26 4.70
N LEU A 116 -20.25 -10.10 5.14
CA LEU A 116 -21.25 -9.33 4.40
C LEU A 116 -20.71 -8.87 3.04
N ALA A 117 -19.45 -8.39 2.99
CA ALA A 117 -18.80 -8.00 1.75
C ALA A 117 -18.75 -9.15 0.73
N ILE A 118 -18.38 -10.36 1.18
CA ILE A 118 -18.29 -11.55 0.32
C ILE A 118 -19.68 -11.92 -0.23
N ARG A 119 -20.71 -11.96 0.62
CA ARG A 119 -22.08 -12.26 0.21
C ARG A 119 -22.60 -11.25 -0.81
N SER A 120 -22.41 -9.96 -0.53
CA SER A 120 -22.82 -8.87 -1.41
C SER A 120 -22.08 -8.88 -2.74
N ALA A 121 -20.78 -9.23 -2.74
CA ALA A 121 -20.00 -9.38 -3.96
C ALA A 121 -20.48 -10.56 -4.82
N ILE A 122 -20.83 -11.69 -4.21
CA ILE A 122 -21.40 -12.85 -4.91
C ILE A 122 -22.76 -12.49 -5.52
N ALA A 123 -23.64 -11.80 -4.78
CA ALA A 123 -24.93 -11.35 -5.31
C ALA A 123 -24.76 -10.43 -6.53
N ALA A 124 -23.74 -9.57 -6.53
CA ALA A 124 -23.44 -8.67 -7.66
C ALA A 124 -23.11 -9.40 -8.98
N THR A 125 -22.65 -10.65 -8.93
CA THR A 125 -22.27 -11.41 -10.14
C THR A 125 -23.44 -11.81 -11.03
N ILE A 126 -24.68 -11.71 -10.54
CA ILE A 126 -25.89 -11.99 -11.34
C ILE A 126 -26.23 -10.83 -12.26
N ASP A 127 -25.95 -9.59 -11.85
CA ASP A 127 -26.34 -8.43 -12.64
C ASP A 127 -25.39 -8.25 -13.82
N LYS A 128 -25.90 -8.56 -15.02
CA LYS A 128 -25.14 -8.44 -16.26
C LYS A 128 -24.59 -7.03 -16.48
N ASN A 129 -25.28 -5.98 -16.01
CA ASN A 129 -24.81 -4.61 -16.16
C ASN A 129 -23.59 -4.29 -15.29
N LEU A 130 -23.40 -5.01 -14.17
CA LEU A 130 -22.26 -4.79 -13.27
C LEU A 130 -21.04 -5.64 -13.63
N VAL A 131 -21.24 -6.73 -14.36
CA VAL A 131 -20.18 -7.70 -14.73
C VAL A 131 -19.55 -7.39 -16.09
N THR A 132 -20.26 -6.65 -16.95
CA THR A 132 -19.77 -6.26 -18.30
C THR A 132 -18.74 -5.14 -18.19
#